data_AF-A0A085BC09-F1
#
_entry.id   AF-A0A085BC09-F1
#
_cell.length_a   1.000
_cell.length_b   1.000
_cell.length_c   1.000
_cell.angle_alpha   90.00
_cell.angle_beta   90.00
_cell.angle_gamma   90.00
#
_symmetry.space_group_name_H-M   'P 1'
#
loop_
_entity.id
_entity.type
_entity.pdbx_description
1 polymer ?
#
loop_
_entity_poly.entity_id
_entity_poly.type
_entity_poly.pdbx_seq_one_letter_code
_entity_poly.pdbx_strand_id
1 'polypeptide(L)'
;MNLKILVCCLKDDLKVENEYYLPIHVGKKTSDKNLQMTGDDTGDNISLKNPNYCELTGIYWAWKNLKNVDYIGLCHYRRYFNFDNALFSSPSKRLGTENFKKSEFNISDKVKDSLKKGNVIVPISESFRVSLYIDYCVRHYSEDLRFLEKVIKKQDTKYSNAFDKIMYENNELYPYNMFIMSWQEFDKYCTWLFPILEEIEQSIDISKYDFYQKRIYGFMAERLFNIYVEANQLKVDERQVLFVSDDNYKVLPYLFFEAKRIFNKLVSKLASPPRKFFSNK
;
A
#
# COMPACT_ATOMS: atom_id res chain seq x y z
N MET A 1 -15.22 -10.68 16.10
CA MET A 1 -14.17 -9.97 15.35
C MET A 1 -14.87 -9.10 14.33
N ASN A 2 -14.93 -7.79 14.57
CA ASN A 2 -15.45 -6.83 13.62
C ASN A 2 -14.33 -6.34 12.70
N LEU A 3 -14.27 -6.90 11.49
CA LEU A 3 -13.28 -6.55 10.46
C LEU A 3 -13.95 -5.74 9.35
N LYS A 4 -13.33 -4.62 8.96
CA LYS A 4 -13.74 -3.83 7.80
C LYS A 4 -12.58 -3.62 6.83
N ILE A 5 -12.72 -4.13 5.61
CA ILE A 5 -11.76 -3.93 4.52
C ILE A 5 -12.35 -2.90 3.57
N LEU A 6 -11.73 -1.74 3.49
CA LEU A 6 -12.12 -0.71 2.54
C LEU A 6 -11.80 -1.16 1.12
N VAL A 7 -12.73 -0.99 0.19
CA VAL A 7 -12.49 -1.16 -1.25
C VAL A 7 -12.57 0.22 -1.90
N CYS A 8 -11.41 0.84 -2.18
CA CYS A 8 -11.37 2.19 -2.74
C CYS A 8 -11.80 2.21 -4.20
N CYS A 9 -12.93 2.86 -4.49
CA CYS A 9 -13.53 2.96 -5.81
C CYS A 9 -13.47 4.40 -6.33
N LEU A 10 -13.04 4.59 -7.59
CA LEU A 10 -13.06 5.88 -8.31
C LEU A 10 -14.16 5.95 -9.39
N LYS A 11 -14.77 4.81 -9.70
CA LYS A 11 -15.77 4.65 -10.76
C LYS A 11 -16.70 3.50 -10.42
N ASP A 12 -17.87 3.50 -11.03
CA ASP A 12 -18.85 2.42 -10.89
C ASP A 12 -18.35 1.18 -11.64
N ASP A 13 -18.22 0.06 -10.93
CA ASP A 13 -17.69 -1.20 -11.45
C ASP A 13 -17.94 -2.35 -10.47
N LEU A 14 -17.49 -3.55 -10.88
CA LEU A 14 -17.42 -4.73 -10.05
C LEU A 14 -16.63 -4.47 -8.76
N LYS A 15 -17.33 -4.66 -7.65
CA LYS A 15 -16.83 -4.47 -6.29
C LYS A 15 -17.36 -5.57 -5.39
N VAL A 16 -16.60 -5.91 -4.36
CA VAL A 16 -17.07 -6.78 -3.27
C VAL A 16 -17.72 -5.91 -2.22
N GLU A 17 -18.94 -6.25 -1.82
CA GLU A 17 -19.67 -5.62 -0.74
C GLU A 17 -20.33 -6.71 0.10
N ASN A 18 -19.91 -6.86 1.36
CA ASN A 18 -20.45 -7.86 2.29
C ASN A 18 -20.11 -7.45 3.74
N GLU A 19 -20.27 -8.37 4.71
CA GLU A 19 -20.00 -8.07 6.11
C GLU A 19 -18.55 -7.61 6.40
N TYR A 20 -17.57 -8.04 5.60
CA TYR A 20 -16.16 -7.69 5.75
C TYR A 20 -15.75 -6.53 4.85
N TYR A 21 -16.27 -6.47 3.61
CA TYR A 21 -15.84 -5.49 2.61
C TYR A 21 -16.78 -4.30 2.55
N LEU A 22 -16.21 -3.11 2.72
CA LEU A 22 -16.90 -1.82 2.65
C LEU A 22 -16.39 -1.03 1.44
N PRO A 23 -17.12 -1.00 0.32
CA PRO A 23 -16.81 -0.07 -0.76
C PRO A 23 -16.87 1.38 -0.30
N ILE A 24 -15.89 2.16 -0.74
CA ILE A 24 -15.81 3.59 -0.46
C ILE A 24 -15.46 4.35 -1.73
N HIS A 25 -16.26 5.37 -2.07
CA HIS A 25 -15.97 6.28 -3.16
C HIS A 25 -14.93 7.28 -2.69
N VAL A 26 -13.67 7.05 -3.08
CA VAL A 26 -12.56 7.94 -2.75
C VAL A 26 -12.50 9.12 -3.72
N GLY A 27 -12.10 10.30 -3.25
CA GLY A 27 -12.13 11.52 -4.05
C GLY A 27 -13.54 11.97 -4.41
N LYS A 28 -14.55 11.56 -3.63
CA LYS A 28 -15.96 11.88 -3.88
C LYS A 28 -16.18 13.39 -3.99
N LYS A 29 -15.47 14.19 -3.19
CA LYS A 29 -15.62 15.65 -3.16
C LYS A 29 -15.24 16.33 -4.47
N THR A 30 -14.34 15.72 -5.26
CA THR A 30 -13.91 16.20 -6.58
C THR A 30 -14.60 15.48 -7.74
N SER A 31 -15.52 14.57 -7.46
CA SER A 31 -16.16 13.70 -8.45
C SER A 31 -17.60 14.12 -8.70
N ASP A 32 -17.93 14.40 -9.96
CA ASP A 32 -19.32 14.68 -10.37
C ASP A 32 -20.21 13.42 -10.37
N LYS A 33 -19.62 12.24 -10.16
CA LYS A 33 -20.34 10.96 -10.21
C LYS A 33 -20.90 10.59 -8.84
N ASN A 34 -22.11 10.05 -8.82
CA ASN A 34 -22.64 9.37 -7.64
C ASN A 34 -22.60 7.86 -7.83
N LEU A 35 -21.71 7.19 -7.10
CA LEU A 35 -21.52 5.73 -7.17
C LEU A 35 -22.47 4.96 -6.22
N GLN A 36 -23.41 5.65 -5.57
CA GLN A 36 -24.39 5.06 -4.64
C GLN A 36 -23.74 4.21 -3.53
N MET A 37 -22.59 4.67 -3.03
CA MET A 37 -21.85 4.06 -1.93
C MET A 37 -21.37 5.16 -0.98
N THR A 38 -20.90 4.78 0.21
CA THR A 38 -20.28 5.70 1.16
C THR A 38 -19.14 6.47 0.49
N GLY A 39 -19.16 7.79 0.59
CA GLY A 39 -18.09 8.67 0.12
C GLY A 39 -17.08 8.95 1.22
N ASP A 40 -15.84 9.20 0.82
CA ASP A 40 -14.78 9.67 1.72
C ASP A 40 -14.89 11.16 2.07
N ASP A 41 -15.97 11.84 1.68
CA ASP A 41 -16.17 13.30 1.78
C ASP A 41 -17.12 13.73 2.92
N THR A 42 -17.36 12.82 3.87
CA THR A 42 -18.22 13.04 5.05
C THR A 42 -17.42 13.06 6.34
N GLY A 43 -17.94 13.74 7.38
CA GLY A 43 -17.24 13.86 8.66
C GLY A 43 -15.88 14.56 8.51
N ASP A 44 -14.89 14.15 9.31
CA ASP A 44 -13.51 14.62 9.16
C ASP A 44 -12.82 13.88 8.01
N ASN A 45 -12.35 14.63 7.01
CA ASN A 45 -11.89 14.05 5.76
C ASN A 45 -10.89 14.93 4.99
N ILE A 46 -10.19 14.26 4.06
CA ILE A 46 -9.27 14.88 3.10
C ILE A 46 -9.65 14.50 1.66
N SER A 47 -10.93 14.28 1.36
CA SER A 47 -11.41 13.80 0.04
C SER A 47 -10.92 14.68 -1.13
N LEU A 48 -10.85 16.00 -0.93
CA LEU A 48 -10.31 16.95 -1.91
C LEU A 48 -8.86 16.66 -2.33
N LYS A 49 -8.08 16.00 -1.46
CA LYS A 49 -6.68 15.68 -1.70
C LYS A 49 -6.48 14.40 -2.51
N ASN A 50 -7.55 13.69 -2.89
CA ASN A 50 -7.47 12.40 -3.60
C ASN A 50 -6.61 12.42 -4.88
N PRO A 51 -6.59 13.49 -5.71
CA PRO A 51 -5.69 13.55 -6.87
C PRO A 51 -4.21 13.35 -6.51
N ASN A 52 -3.81 13.67 -5.28
CA ASN A 52 -2.43 13.61 -4.82
C ASN A 52 -2.19 12.47 -3.81
N TYR A 53 -3.17 12.23 -2.91
CA TYR A 53 -3.12 11.23 -1.84
C TYR A 53 -3.68 9.86 -2.26
N CYS A 54 -4.38 9.79 -3.39
CA CYS A 54 -5.02 8.57 -3.89
C CYS A 54 -5.85 7.88 -2.80
N GLU A 55 -5.72 6.57 -2.63
CA GLU A 55 -6.49 5.74 -1.70
C GLU A 55 -6.28 6.10 -0.22
N LEU A 56 -5.23 6.87 0.11
CA LEU A 56 -5.00 7.35 1.48
C LEU A 56 -6.14 8.24 1.99
N THR A 57 -6.90 8.86 1.09
CA THR A 57 -8.12 9.60 1.46
C THR A 57 -9.18 8.70 2.09
N GLY A 58 -9.34 7.47 1.60
CA GLY A 58 -10.21 6.45 2.20
C GLY A 58 -9.69 5.95 3.55
N ILE A 59 -8.37 5.76 3.68
CA ILE A 59 -7.71 5.43 4.95
C ILE A 59 -7.97 6.51 6.00
N TYR A 60 -7.74 7.79 5.64
CA TYR A 60 -7.94 8.92 6.55
C TYR A 60 -9.40 8.99 7.00
N TRP A 61 -10.34 8.90 6.05
CA TRP A 61 -11.76 8.92 6.37
C TRP A 61 -12.11 7.79 7.34
N ALA A 62 -11.62 6.58 7.11
CA ALA A 62 -11.88 5.47 8.01
C ALA A 62 -11.30 5.71 9.41
N TRP A 63 -10.06 6.21 9.50
CA TRP A 63 -9.40 6.53 10.76
C TRP A 63 -10.20 7.52 11.62
N LYS A 64 -10.77 8.56 11.00
CA LYS A 64 -11.52 9.57 11.74
C LYS A 64 -12.95 9.14 12.07
N ASN A 65 -13.60 8.44 11.14
CA ASN A 65 -15.06 8.29 11.16
C ASN A 65 -15.55 6.90 11.57
N LEU A 66 -14.82 5.81 11.28
CA LEU A 66 -15.26 4.48 11.68
C LEU A 66 -15.10 4.28 13.20
N LYS A 67 -16.05 3.55 13.80
CA LYS A 67 -16.09 3.21 15.23
C LYS A 67 -16.42 1.73 15.40
N ASN A 68 -16.06 1.18 16.55
CA ASN A 68 -16.30 -0.22 16.93
C ASN A 68 -15.68 -1.26 15.98
N VAL A 69 -14.58 -0.93 15.30
CA VAL A 69 -13.87 -1.83 14.38
C VAL A 69 -12.67 -2.44 15.11
N ASP A 70 -12.55 -3.76 15.10
CA ASP A 70 -11.43 -4.49 15.72
C ASP A 70 -10.22 -4.59 14.77
N TYR A 71 -10.50 -4.76 13.48
CA TYR A 71 -9.50 -4.91 12.43
C TYR A 71 -9.91 -4.12 11.19
N ILE A 72 -8.94 -3.54 10.51
CA ILE A 72 -9.16 -2.74 9.30
C ILE A 72 -8.21 -3.16 8.20
N GLY A 73 -8.69 -3.10 6.97
CA GLY A 73 -7.86 -3.32 5.80
C GLY A 73 -8.15 -2.35 4.67
N LEU A 74 -7.26 -2.35 3.70
CA LEU A 74 -7.37 -1.59 2.46
C LEU A 74 -7.14 -2.51 1.26
N CYS A 75 -8.09 -2.48 0.35
CA CYS A 75 -8.00 -3.02 -0.99
C CYS A 75 -8.20 -1.89 -2.00
N HIS A 76 -7.52 -2.00 -3.14
CA HIS A 76 -7.83 -1.13 -4.27
C HIS A 76 -9.04 -1.62 -5.05
N TYR A 77 -9.55 -0.74 -5.89
CA TYR A 77 -10.33 -1.10 -7.05
C TYR A 77 -9.71 -2.28 -7.83
N ARG A 78 -10.50 -3.35 -8.03
CA ARG A 78 -10.14 -4.57 -8.77
C ARG A 78 -8.89 -5.32 -8.25
N ARG A 79 -8.48 -5.11 -6.99
CA ARG A 79 -7.39 -5.86 -6.35
C ARG A 79 -7.82 -6.34 -4.97
N TYR A 80 -7.79 -7.65 -4.75
CA TYR A 80 -8.26 -8.27 -3.51
C TYR A 80 -7.25 -9.27 -2.99
N PHE A 81 -7.17 -9.45 -1.67
CA PHE A 81 -6.34 -10.53 -1.11
C PHE A 81 -6.93 -11.90 -1.45
N ASN A 82 -6.07 -12.85 -1.83
CA ASN A 82 -6.41 -14.25 -1.97
C ASN A 82 -6.17 -14.98 -0.64
N PHE A 83 -7.25 -15.23 0.11
CA PHE A 83 -7.16 -15.90 1.41
C PHE A 83 -7.14 -17.42 1.33
N ASP A 84 -7.45 -17.99 0.16
CA ASP A 84 -7.42 -19.42 -0.14
C ASP A 84 -6.09 -19.86 -0.76
N ASN A 85 -5.07 -18.99 -0.65
CA ASN A 85 -3.76 -19.22 -1.21
C ASN A 85 -3.21 -20.62 -0.90
N ALA A 86 -2.84 -21.33 -1.97
CA ALA A 86 -2.04 -22.54 -1.86
C ALA A 86 -0.59 -22.20 -1.47
N LEU A 87 0.10 -23.16 -0.88
CA LEU A 87 1.56 -23.12 -0.79
C LEU A 87 2.15 -22.85 -2.18
N PHE A 88 3.22 -22.05 -2.25
CA PHE A 88 3.92 -21.74 -3.51
C PHE A 88 3.10 -20.92 -4.52
N SER A 89 2.52 -19.81 -4.05
CA SER A 89 1.74 -18.88 -4.89
C SER A 89 2.61 -17.74 -5.43
N SER A 90 2.44 -17.41 -6.72
CA SER A 90 2.98 -16.16 -7.28
C SER A 90 2.38 -14.93 -6.56
N PRO A 91 2.99 -13.73 -6.64
CA PRO A 91 2.50 -12.55 -5.92
C PRO A 91 1.10 -12.11 -6.32
N SER A 92 0.75 -12.36 -7.58
CA SER A 92 -0.55 -12.03 -8.13
C SER A 92 -1.14 -13.17 -8.93
N LYS A 93 -2.47 -13.17 -9.04
CA LYS A 93 -3.23 -14.08 -9.91
C LYS A 93 -4.35 -13.29 -10.60
N ARG A 94 -4.58 -13.58 -11.88
CA ARG A 94 -5.71 -13.01 -12.61
C ARG A 94 -7.01 -13.72 -12.20
N LEU A 95 -8.06 -12.94 -12.00
CA LEU A 95 -9.42 -13.42 -11.85
C LEU A 95 -10.29 -12.73 -12.92
N GLY A 96 -10.80 -13.50 -13.88
CA GLY A 96 -11.71 -12.96 -14.89
C GLY A 96 -13.00 -12.45 -14.25
N THR A 97 -13.65 -11.48 -14.88
CA THR A 97 -14.84 -10.80 -14.31
C THR A 97 -15.99 -11.76 -14.05
N GLU A 98 -16.20 -12.75 -14.91
CA GLU A 98 -17.21 -13.80 -14.73
C GLU A 98 -16.92 -14.72 -13.55
N ASN A 99 -15.65 -15.06 -13.32
CA ASN A 99 -15.26 -15.84 -12.15
C ASN A 99 -15.34 -15.01 -10.88
N PHE A 100 -15.01 -13.72 -10.96
CA PHE A 100 -15.15 -12.78 -9.86
C PHE A 100 -16.60 -12.72 -9.35
N LYS A 101 -17.58 -12.59 -10.25
CA LYS A 101 -19.02 -12.56 -9.90
C LYS A 101 -19.50 -13.84 -9.20
N LYS A 102 -18.84 -14.97 -9.46
CA LYS A 102 -19.15 -16.28 -8.86
C LYS A 102 -18.34 -16.58 -7.60
N SER A 103 -17.37 -15.73 -7.26
CA SER A 103 -16.45 -15.97 -6.15
C SER A 103 -17.03 -15.42 -4.85
N GLU A 104 -16.87 -16.17 -3.76
CA GLU A 104 -17.18 -15.70 -2.43
C GLU A 104 -15.93 -15.09 -1.78
N PHE A 105 -16.03 -13.82 -1.39
CA PHE A 105 -14.94 -13.10 -0.73
C PHE A 105 -15.09 -13.14 0.79
N ASN A 106 -14.82 -14.32 1.35
CA ASN A 106 -14.83 -14.56 2.80
C ASN A 106 -13.41 -14.53 3.38
N ILE A 107 -13.31 -14.26 4.69
CA ILE A 107 -12.04 -14.28 5.41
C ILE A 107 -11.82 -15.67 5.98
N SER A 108 -10.77 -16.36 5.54
CA SER A 108 -10.47 -17.72 6.02
C SER A 108 -10.05 -17.72 7.50
N ASP A 109 -10.36 -18.79 8.22
CA ASP A 109 -10.03 -18.89 9.67
C ASP A 109 -8.52 -18.76 9.93
N LYS A 110 -7.69 -19.23 9.01
CA LYS A 110 -6.23 -19.04 9.06
C LYS A 110 -5.84 -17.56 9.11
N VAL A 111 -6.51 -16.72 8.33
CA VAL A 111 -6.27 -15.27 8.31
C VAL A 111 -6.79 -14.63 9.59
N LYS A 112 -7.99 -15.01 10.05
CA LYS A 112 -8.54 -14.55 11.33
C LYS A 112 -7.60 -14.87 12.50
N ASP A 113 -7.02 -16.07 12.52
CA ASP A 113 -6.10 -16.49 13.57
C ASP A 113 -4.72 -15.82 13.47
N SER A 114 -4.24 -15.55 12.25
CA SER A 114 -3.03 -14.75 12.01
C SER A 114 -3.19 -13.33 12.57
N LEU A 115 -4.33 -12.68 12.29
CA LEU A 115 -4.69 -11.37 12.82
C LEU A 115 -4.80 -11.36 14.35
N LYS A 116 -5.41 -12.39 14.96
CA LYS A 116 -5.46 -12.55 16.43
C LYS A 116 -4.09 -12.70 17.08
N LYS A 117 -3.12 -13.27 16.36
CA LYS A 117 -1.71 -13.38 16.80
C LYS A 117 -0.94 -12.06 16.64
N GLY A 118 -1.57 -11.02 16.12
CA GLY A 118 -0.97 -9.70 15.92
C GLY A 118 -0.19 -9.57 14.62
N ASN A 119 -0.36 -10.49 13.66
CA ASN A 119 0.26 -10.34 12.34
C ASN A 119 -0.50 -9.32 11.48
N VAL A 120 0.22 -8.62 10.62
CA VAL A 120 -0.35 -7.76 9.57
C VAL A 120 -0.41 -8.55 8.27
N ILE A 121 -1.59 -8.64 7.67
CA ILE A 121 -1.73 -9.22 6.34
C ILE A 121 -1.25 -8.19 5.32
N VAL A 122 -0.34 -8.59 4.44
CA VAL A 122 0.21 -7.73 3.37
C VAL A 122 0.29 -8.51 2.06
N PRO A 123 0.43 -7.86 0.90
CA PRO A 123 0.70 -8.56 -0.34
C PRO A 123 2.04 -9.30 -0.27
N ILE A 124 2.18 -10.39 -1.02
CA ILE A 124 3.51 -10.96 -1.30
C ILE A 124 4.38 -9.87 -1.92
N SER A 125 5.60 -9.72 -1.40
CA SER A 125 6.52 -8.66 -1.81
C SER A 125 6.95 -8.78 -3.27
N GLU A 126 7.20 -7.64 -3.90
CA GLU A 126 7.82 -7.56 -5.22
C GLU A 126 9.29 -7.16 -5.11
N SER A 127 10.16 -7.81 -5.90
CA SER A 127 11.60 -7.54 -5.89
C SER A 127 12.06 -6.76 -7.12
N PHE A 128 13.04 -5.89 -6.91
CA PHE A 128 13.64 -5.01 -7.92
C PHE A 128 15.13 -5.30 -8.09
N ARG A 129 15.70 -4.89 -9.23
CA ARG A 129 17.13 -5.09 -9.53
C ARG A 129 18.04 -4.05 -8.88
N VAL A 130 17.46 -3.06 -8.23
CA VAL A 130 18.13 -1.94 -7.56
C VAL A 130 17.46 -1.73 -6.21
N SER A 131 18.09 -0.96 -5.32
CA SER A 131 17.49 -0.59 -4.05
C SER A 131 16.19 0.20 -4.26
N LEU A 132 15.30 0.19 -3.26
CA LEU A 132 14.04 0.94 -3.35
C LEU A 132 14.25 2.44 -3.50
N TYR A 133 15.36 2.99 -3.02
CA TYR A 133 15.74 4.38 -3.23
C TYR A 133 15.96 4.67 -4.72
N ILE A 134 16.73 3.81 -5.40
CA ILE A 134 17.00 3.97 -6.83
C ILE A 134 15.74 3.70 -7.65
N ASP A 135 14.96 2.66 -7.32
CA ASP A 135 13.70 2.38 -8.01
C ASP A 135 12.75 3.60 -7.96
N TYR A 136 12.65 4.26 -6.80
CA TYR A 136 11.90 5.51 -6.69
C TYR A 136 12.48 6.59 -7.59
N CYS A 137 13.79 6.86 -7.53
CA CYS A 137 14.44 7.92 -8.33
C CYS A 137 14.36 7.70 -9.85
N VAL A 138 14.22 6.45 -10.29
CA VAL A 138 14.04 6.11 -11.72
C VAL A 138 12.61 6.39 -12.18
N ARG A 139 11.61 6.33 -11.27
CA ARG A 139 10.18 6.43 -11.60
C ARG A 139 9.54 7.76 -11.22
N HIS A 140 10.13 8.47 -10.26
CA HIS A 140 9.58 9.65 -9.61
C HIS A 140 10.69 10.69 -9.36
N TYR A 141 10.31 11.92 -9.04
CA TYR A 141 11.30 12.98 -8.79
C TYR A 141 12.14 12.70 -7.54
N SER A 142 13.46 12.65 -7.74
CA SER A 142 14.41 12.28 -6.70
C SER A 142 14.50 13.32 -5.56
N GLU A 143 14.20 14.57 -5.87
CA GLU A 143 14.09 15.70 -4.94
C GLU A 143 13.07 15.43 -3.85
N ASP A 144 11.91 14.89 -4.23
CA ASP A 144 10.81 14.56 -3.32
C ASP A 144 11.24 13.48 -2.32
N LEU A 145 11.96 12.46 -2.79
CA LEU A 145 12.47 11.41 -1.93
C LEU A 145 13.55 11.92 -0.96
N ARG A 146 14.45 12.81 -1.41
CA ARG A 146 15.44 13.45 -0.53
C ARG A 146 14.77 14.30 0.54
N PHE A 147 13.65 14.94 0.23
CA PHE A 147 12.89 15.68 1.22
C PHE A 147 12.23 14.73 2.23
N LEU A 148 11.59 13.66 1.74
CA LEU A 148 11.04 12.60 2.60
C LEU A 148 12.10 12.02 3.53
N GLU A 149 13.31 11.73 3.03
CA GLU A 149 14.43 11.28 3.86
C GLU A 149 14.70 12.27 4.99
N LYS A 150 14.86 13.57 4.68
CA LYS A 150 15.11 14.60 5.70
C LYS A 150 14.02 14.62 6.77
N VAL A 151 12.75 14.48 6.39
CA VAL A 151 11.62 14.41 7.35
C VAL A 151 11.73 13.18 8.24
N ILE A 152 12.00 12.00 7.67
CA ILE A 152 12.15 10.75 8.43
C ILE A 152 13.38 10.76 9.33
N LYS A 153 14.48 11.40 8.92
CA LYS A 153 15.69 11.53 9.76
C LYS A 153 15.48 12.39 11.01
N LYS A 154 14.43 13.21 11.07
CA LYS A 154 14.03 13.95 12.29
C LYS A 154 13.18 13.12 13.25
N GLN A 155 12.63 12.00 12.79
CA GLN A 155 11.82 11.10 13.61
C GLN A 155 12.71 10.32 14.60
N ASP A 156 12.08 9.51 15.46
CA ASP A 156 12.79 8.56 16.32
C ASP A 156 13.82 7.74 15.53
N THR A 157 15.00 7.52 16.13
CA THR A 157 16.11 6.74 15.61
C THR A 157 15.67 5.42 14.97
N LYS A 158 14.64 4.74 15.50
CA LYS A 158 14.13 3.49 14.89
C LYS A 158 13.62 3.70 13.45
N TYR A 159 12.97 4.82 13.15
CA TYR A 159 12.48 5.14 11.81
C TYR A 159 13.60 5.62 10.90
N SER A 160 14.57 6.37 11.43
CA SER A 160 15.78 6.74 10.70
C SER A 160 16.57 5.51 10.25
N ASN A 161 16.75 4.53 11.13
CA ASN A 161 17.43 3.27 10.83
C ASN A 161 16.61 2.41 9.86
N ALA A 162 15.28 2.34 10.06
CA ALA A 162 14.40 1.61 9.15
C ALA A 162 14.38 2.22 7.74
N PHE A 163 14.45 3.55 7.61
CA PHE A 163 14.60 4.21 6.32
C PHE A 163 15.85 3.70 5.61
N ASP A 164 16.99 3.63 6.31
CA ASP A 164 18.24 3.21 5.69
C ASP A 164 18.18 1.76 5.21
N LYS A 165 17.69 0.89 6.07
CA LYS A 165 17.54 -0.52 5.77
C LYS A 165 16.58 -0.75 4.61
N ILE A 166 15.41 -0.10 4.62
CA ILE A 166 14.37 -0.30 3.59
C ILE A 166 14.71 0.37 2.27
N MET A 167 15.24 1.59 2.30
CA MET A 167 15.45 2.37 1.07
C MET A 167 16.79 2.07 0.41
N TYR A 168 17.88 1.92 1.18
CA TYR A 168 19.21 1.73 0.61
C TYR A 168 19.66 0.26 0.56
N GLU A 169 19.32 -0.53 1.57
CA GLU A 169 19.87 -1.88 1.75
C GLU A 169 18.91 -2.99 1.29
N ASN A 170 17.68 -2.62 0.91
CA ASN A 170 16.63 -3.53 0.51
C ASN A 170 16.14 -3.24 -0.92
N ASN A 171 15.64 -4.28 -1.56
CA ASN A 171 15.13 -4.27 -2.92
C ASN A 171 13.76 -4.94 -3.05
N GLU A 172 13.07 -5.18 -1.93
CA GLU A 172 11.73 -5.79 -1.89
C GLU A 172 10.72 -4.83 -1.26
N LEU A 173 9.55 -4.72 -1.88
CA LEU A 173 8.51 -3.80 -1.43
C LEU A 173 7.20 -4.57 -1.23
N TYR A 174 6.48 -4.27 -0.16
CA TYR A 174 5.04 -4.56 -0.07
C TYR A 174 4.26 -3.52 -0.86
N PRO A 175 3.70 -3.88 -2.03
CA PRO A 175 3.08 -2.91 -2.92
C PRO A 175 1.66 -2.53 -2.48
N TYR A 176 1.12 -1.52 -3.17
CA TYR A 176 -0.29 -1.14 -3.22
C TYR A 176 -0.85 -0.50 -1.96
N ASN A 177 -0.05 -0.11 -0.96
CA ASN A 177 -0.61 0.37 0.32
C ASN A 177 -1.68 -0.59 0.91
N MET A 178 -1.71 -1.86 0.49
CA MET A 178 -2.73 -2.82 0.86
C MET A 178 -2.29 -3.54 2.13
N PHE A 179 -3.19 -3.63 3.09
CA PHE A 179 -2.93 -4.36 4.34
C PHE A 179 -4.24 -4.79 4.99
N ILE A 180 -4.13 -5.67 5.99
CA ILE A 180 -5.15 -5.87 7.03
C ILE A 180 -4.44 -5.97 8.37
N MET A 181 -4.81 -5.14 9.33
CA MET A 181 -4.19 -5.08 10.65
C MET A 181 -5.23 -4.83 11.76
N SER A 182 -4.82 -4.97 13.01
CA SER A 182 -5.68 -4.57 14.13
C SER A 182 -5.90 -3.06 14.12
N TRP A 183 -7.04 -2.63 14.66
CA TRP A 183 -7.34 -1.20 14.77
C TRP A 183 -6.30 -0.45 15.61
N GLN A 184 -5.77 -1.08 16.67
CA GLN A 184 -4.75 -0.43 17.49
C GLN A 184 -3.46 -0.17 16.70
N GLU A 185 -3.08 -1.08 15.79
CA GLU A 185 -1.89 -0.87 14.96
C GLU A 185 -2.16 0.13 13.85
N PHE A 186 -3.36 0.10 13.27
CA PHE A 186 -3.81 1.07 12.29
C PHE A 186 -3.81 2.51 12.82
N ASP A 187 -4.28 2.71 14.05
CA ASP A 187 -4.31 4.04 14.69
C ASP A 187 -2.90 4.59 14.90
N LYS A 188 -1.95 3.76 15.36
CA LYS A 188 -0.54 4.13 15.45
C LYS A 188 0.06 4.45 14.09
N TYR A 189 -0.24 3.63 13.08
CA TYR A 189 0.24 3.83 11.72
C TYR A 189 -0.27 5.17 11.16
N CYS A 190 -1.57 5.46 11.26
CA CYS A 190 -2.14 6.71 10.79
C CYS A 190 -1.62 7.93 11.56
N THR A 191 -1.48 7.81 12.88
CA THR A 191 -0.91 8.85 13.75
C THR A 191 0.53 9.18 13.37
N TRP A 192 1.30 8.20 12.89
CA TRP A 192 2.65 8.42 12.39
C TRP A 192 2.66 8.93 10.93
N LEU A 193 1.87 8.32 10.04
CA LEU A 193 1.90 8.56 8.59
C LEU A 193 1.42 9.96 8.21
N PHE A 194 0.24 10.37 8.69
CA PHE A 194 -0.40 11.58 8.18
C PHE A 194 0.36 12.88 8.54
N PRO A 195 0.90 13.06 9.75
CA PRO A 195 1.73 14.22 10.06
C PRO A 195 2.98 14.33 9.16
N ILE A 196 3.61 13.20 8.82
CA ILE A 196 4.75 13.18 7.89
C ILE A 196 4.32 13.64 6.51
N LEU A 197 3.21 13.12 5.98
CA LEU A 197 2.69 13.53 4.67
C LEU A 197 2.26 15.00 4.66
N GLU A 198 1.70 15.51 5.75
CA GLU A 198 1.34 16.92 5.90
C GLU A 198 2.57 17.85 5.92
N GLU A 199 3.67 17.48 6.59
CA GLU A 199 4.93 18.25 6.56
C GLU A 199 5.49 18.32 5.12
N ILE A 200 5.41 17.21 4.38
CA ILE A 200 5.85 17.14 2.99
C ILE A 200 4.95 17.98 2.08
N GLU A 201 3.63 17.87 2.24
CA GLU A 201 2.66 18.63 1.45
C GLU A 201 2.83 20.15 1.59
N GLN A 202 3.18 20.62 2.79
CA GLN A 202 3.45 22.04 3.03
C GLN A 202 4.77 22.52 2.41
N SER A 203 5.68 21.60 2.06
CA SER A 203 7.05 21.93 1.67
C SER A 203 7.33 21.74 0.18
N ILE A 204 6.54 20.92 -0.53
CA ILE A 204 6.75 20.59 -1.93
C ILE A 204 5.69 21.24 -2.82
N ASP A 205 6.13 22.09 -3.75
CA ASP A 205 5.25 22.64 -4.80
C ASP A 205 5.09 21.65 -5.97
N ILE A 206 3.94 20.99 -6.01
CA ILE A 206 3.57 20.05 -7.09
C ILE A 206 2.79 20.72 -8.23
N SER A 207 2.65 22.05 -8.26
CA SER A 207 1.82 22.76 -9.25
C SER A 207 2.23 22.46 -10.70
N LYS A 208 3.55 22.31 -10.91
CA LYS A 208 4.19 22.02 -12.20
C LYS A 208 4.28 20.52 -12.54
N TYR A 209 3.87 19.64 -11.62
CA TYR A 209 3.94 18.19 -11.87
C TYR A 209 2.85 17.78 -12.85
N ASP A 210 3.15 16.76 -13.66
CA ASP A 210 2.13 16.11 -14.48
C ASP A 210 1.11 15.34 -13.62
N PHE A 211 0.00 14.91 -14.22
CA PHE A 211 -1.07 14.19 -13.51
C PHE A 211 -0.59 12.90 -12.82
N TYR A 212 0.41 12.22 -13.36
CA TYR A 212 0.93 10.99 -12.76
C TYR A 212 1.83 11.32 -11.57
N GLN A 213 2.75 12.26 -11.73
CA GLN A 213 3.66 12.67 -10.66
C GLN A 213 2.94 13.42 -9.54
N LYS A 214 1.80 14.08 -9.77
CA LYS A 214 1.00 14.69 -8.67
C LYS A 214 0.58 13.71 -7.58
N ARG A 215 0.62 12.40 -7.84
CA ARG A 215 0.32 11.32 -6.89
C ARG A 215 1.44 11.03 -5.88
N ILE A 216 2.37 11.98 -5.68
CA ILE A 216 3.58 11.76 -4.86
C ILE A 216 3.28 11.19 -3.49
N TYR A 217 2.21 11.63 -2.82
CA TYR A 217 1.92 11.20 -1.46
C TYR A 217 1.47 9.74 -1.41
N GLY A 218 0.74 9.27 -2.42
CA GLY A 218 0.44 7.86 -2.61
C GLY A 218 1.70 7.02 -2.84
N PHE A 219 2.64 7.52 -3.65
CA PHE A 219 3.93 6.87 -3.90
C PHE A 219 4.81 6.83 -2.64
N MET A 220 4.86 7.91 -1.87
CA MET A 220 5.62 7.98 -0.62
C MET A 220 5.02 7.09 0.45
N ALA A 221 3.70 7.05 0.59
CA ALA A 221 3.02 6.20 1.57
C ALA A 221 3.35 4.71 1.39
N GLU A 222 3.55 4.26 0.16
CA GLU A 222 3.94 2.86 -0.11
C GLU A 222 5.31 2.53 0.47
N ARG A 223 6.27 3.48 0.38
CA ARG A 223 7.60 3.32 0.98
C ARG A 223 7.54 3.50 2.49
N LEU A 224 6.77 4.47 2.97
CA LEU A 224 6.53 4.73 4.40
C LEU A 224 5.91 3.53 5.11
N PHE A 225 4.97 2.82 4.48
CA PHE A 225 4.38 1.61 5.06
C PHE A 225 5.44 0.54 5.32
N ASN A 226 6.35 0.31 4.36
CA ASN A 226 7.44 -0.65 4.52
C ASN A 226 8.44 -0.22 5.61
N ILE A 227 8.75 1.08 5.69
CA ILE A 227 9.56 1.66 6.78
C ILE A 227 8.87 1.46 8.13
N TYR A 228 7.55 1.63 8.21
CA TYR A 228 6.78 1.45 9.44
C TYR A 228 6.79 0.00 9.92
N VAL A 229 6.59 -0.95 9.00
CA VAL A 229 6.65 -2.40 9.27
C VAL A 229 8.02 -2.77 9.86
N GLU A 230 9.11 -2.29 9.25
CA GLU A 230 10.47 -2.52 9.74
C GLU A 230 10.72 -1.82 11.08
N ALA A 231 10.43 -0.52 11.21
CA ALA A 231 10.71 0.25 12.42
C ALA A 231 10.01 -0.31 13.67
N ASN A 232 8.81 -0.88 13.49
CA ASN A 232 8.02 -1.46 14.57
C ASN A 232 8.14 -2.98 14.65
N GLN A 233 8.99 -3.60 13.82
CA GLN A 233 9.24 -5.05 13.79
C GLN A 233 7.94 -5.86 13.69
N LEU A 234 7.01 -5.39 12.84
CA LEU A 234 5.71 -6.04 12.69
C LEU A 234 5.87 -7.40 12.02
N LYS A 235 5.17 -8.40 12.55
CA LYS A 235 5.09 -9.72 11.91
C LYS A 235 4.09 -9.63 10.77
N VAL A 236 4.51 -10.09 9.60
CA VAL A 236 3.68 -10.06 8.39
C VAL A 236 3.19 -11.44 8.00
N ASP A 237 2.01 -11.49 7.39
CA ASP A 237 1.45 -12.66 6.73
C ASP A 237 1.16 -12.29 5.28
N GLU A 238 2.05 -12.73 4.38
CA GLU A 238 2.02 -12.39 2.97
C GLU A 238 0.94 -13.17 2.20
N ARG A 239 0.11 -12.46 1.43
CA ARG A 239 -0.97 -13.04 0.63
C ARG A 239 -0.88 -12.59 -0.83
N GLN A 240 -1.24 -13.50 -1.74
CA GLN A 240 -1.34 -13.19 -3.16
C GLN A 240 -2.46 -12.19 -3.38
N VAL A 241 -2.31 -11.32 -4.37
CA VAL A 241 -3.35 -10.38 -4.78
C VAL A 241 -4.06 -10.90 -6.04
N LEU A 242 -5.38 -11.00 -5.98
CA LEU A 242 -6.26 -11.25 -7.12
C LEU A 242 -6.45 -9.95 -7.88
N PHE A 243 -6.05 -9.94 -9.15
CA PHE A 243 -6.29 -8.85 -10.08
C PHE A 243 -7.51 -9.19 -10.93
N VAL A 244 -8.57 -8.40 -10.78
CA VAL A 244 -9.80 -8.60 -11.54
C VAL A 244 -9.63 -7.95 -12.92
N SER A 245 -9.42 -8.75 -13.95
CA SER A 245 -9.32 -8.27 -15.33
C SER A 245 -9.54 -9.42 -16.32
N ASP A 246 -10.11 -9.08 -17.48
CA ASP A 246 -10.23 -9.96 -18.64
C ASP A 246 -9.05 -9.81 -19.61
N ASP A 247 -8.11 -8.89 -19.33
CA ASP A 247 -6.91 -8.67 -20.13
C ASP A 247 -5.97 -9.89 -20.14
N ASN A 248 -5.36 -10.15 -21.29
CA ASN A 248 -4.48 -11.30 -21.52
C ASN A 248 -3.00 -11.02 -21.17
N TYR A 249 -2.71 -10.61 -19.93
CA TYR A 249 -1.33 -10.54 -19.45
C TYR A 249 -0.88 -11.85 -18.79
N LYS A 250 0.38 -12.24 -19.04
CA LYS A 250 0.97 -13.46 -18.47
C LYS A 250 1.35 -13.23 -17.01
N VAL A 251 0.81 -14.05 -16.12
CA VAL A 251 1.28 -14.17 -14.73
C VAL A 251 2.51 -15.09 -14.71
N LEU A 252 3.56 -14.68 -14.03
CA LEU A 252 4.77 -15.48 -13.89
C LEU A 252 4.51 -16.69 -12.98
N PRO A 253 4.78 -17.94 -13.40
CA PRO A 253 4.63 -19.09 -12.51
C PRO A 253 5.54 -18.99 -11.30
N TYR A 254 5.15 -19.60 -10.17
CA TYR A 254 5.85 -19.44 -8.89
C TYR A 254 7.35 -19.69 -8.95
N LEU A 255 7.80 -20.80 -9.57
CA LEU A 255 9.23 -21.11 -9.65
C LEU A 255 10.02 -20.05 -10.42
N PHE A 256 9.45 -19.52 -11.50
CA PHE A 256 10.08 -18.43 -12.25
C PHE A 256 10.06 -17.11 -11.47
N PHE A 257 9.01 -16.86 -10.68
CA PHE A 257 8.97 -15.73 -9.77
C PHE A 257 10.07 -15.82 -8.71
N GLU A 258 10.25 -16.97 -8.06
CA GLU A 258 11.31 -17.17 -7.08
C GLU A 258 12.71 -17.06 -7.70
N ALA A 259 12.92 -17.65 -8.89
CA ALA A 259 14.17 -17.49 -9.63
C ALA A 259 14.46 -16.02 -9.97
N LYS A 260 13.44 -15.28 -10.44
CA LYS A 260 13.53 -13.82 -10.68
C LYS A 260 13.86 -13.07 -9.39
N ARG A 261 13.23 -13.44 -8.27
CA ARG A 261 13.44 -12.81 -6.96
C ARG A 261 14.88 -12.97 -6.48
N ILE A 262 15.41 -14.19 -6.56
CA ILE A 262 16.82 -14.48 -6.22
C ILE A 262 17.77 -13.70 -7.15
N PHE A 263 17.51 -13.72 -8.46
CA PHE A 263 18.31 -12.97 -9.42
C PHE A 263 18.31 -11.47 -9.12
N ASN A 264 17.14 -10.89 -8.85
CA ASN A 264 16.99 -9.48 -8.49
C ASN A 264 17.77 -9.12 -7.23
N LYS A 265 17.72 -9.95 -6.18
CA LYS A 265 18.52 -9.77 -4.96
C LYS A 265 20.02 -9.78 -5.24
N LEU A 266 20.48 -10.71 -6.08
CA LEU A 266 21.88 -10.78 -6.47
C LEU A 266 22.31 -9.53 -7.23
N VAL A 267 21.54 -9.12 -8.24
CA VAL A 267 21.82 -7.91 -9.03
C VAL A 267 21.81 -6.67 -8.15
N SER A 268 20.82 -6.51 -7.27
CA SER A 268 20.75 -5.34 -6.39
C SER A 268 21.97 -5.23 -5.48
N LYS A 269 22.47 -6.35 -4.93
CA LYS A 269 23.69 -6.34 -4.12
C LYS A 269 24.95 -5.96 -4.90
N LEU A 270 25.01 -6.30 -6.19
CA LEU A 270 26.16 -6.00 -7.05
C LEU A 270 26.09 -4.59 -7.66
N ALA A 271 24.89 -4.11 -7.97
CA ALA A 271 24.65 -2.88 -8.72
C ALA A 271 24.35 -1.66 -7.84
N SER A 272 24.01 -1.84 -6.57
CA SER A 272 23.71 -0.71 -5.68
C SER A 272 25.00 0.03 -5.32
N PRO A 273 25.19 1.29 -5.75
CA PRO A 273 26.36 2.05 -5.37
C PRO A 273 26.33 2.29 -3.85
N PRO A 274 27.50 2.34 -3.18
CA PRO A 274 27.54 2.56 -1.76
C PRO A 274 26.86 3.88 -1.36
N ARG A 275 26.24 3.90 -0.18
CA ARG A 275 25.43 5.03 0.32
C ARG A 275 26.08 6.41 0.21
N LYS A 276 27.42 6.48 0.31
CA LYS A 276 28.22 7.70 0.13
C LYS A 276 28.03 8.40 -1.22
N PHE A 277 27.47 7.73 -2.23
CA PHE A 277 27.16 8.31 -3.54
C PHE A 277 25.80 9.02 -3.60
N PHE A 278 24.93 8.83 -2.60
CA PHE A 278 23.61 9.50 -2.52
C PHE A 278 23.58 10.67 -1.55
N SER A 279 24.54 10.73 -0.63
CA SER A 279 24.72 11.85 0.29
C SER A 279 25.58 12.92 -0.37
N ASN A 280 24.94 13.88 -1.03
CA ASN A 280 25.62 15.13 -1.34
C ASN A 280 25.87 15.87 -0.02
N LYS A 281 27.11 16.34 0.14
CA LYS A 281 27.52 17.30 1.19
C LYS A 281 26.58 18.48 1.28
#